data_AF-A0A7S1NGV4-F1
#
_entry.id   AF-A0A7S1NGV4-F1
#
_cell.length_a   1.000
_cell.length_b   1.000
_cell.length_c   1.000
_cell.angle_alpha   90.00
_cell.angle_beta   90.00
_cell.angle_gamma   90.00
#
_symmetry.space_group_name_H-M   'P 1'
#
loop_
_entity.id
_entity.type
_entity.pdbx_description
1 polymer ?
#
loop_
_entity_poly.entity_id
_entity_poly.type
_entity_poly.pdbx_seq_one_letter_code
_entity_poly.pdbx_strand_id
1 'polypeptide(L)'
;VGNAGAQALAALKEAPSLHTLHLNLMCAKVGDAGAEELAALREAPKLHALFLYLGATEVGDAGARALAALMEAPKLHTLYLNLGFTSVSNVVLGGTQGRSVPSHATSGSDVRPSGGCRGPGTGGT
;
A
#
# COMPACT_ATOMS: atom_id res chain seq x y z
N VAL A 1 0.22 -13.11 3.66
CA VAL A 1 0.15 -12.06 4.71
C VAL A 1 -1.16 -11.30 4.54
N GLY A 2 -1.81 -10.90 5.63
CA GLY A 2 -3.00 -10.02 5.60
C GLY A 2 -2.86 -8.90 6.63
N ASN A 3 -3.93 -8.17 6.94
CA ASN A 3 -3.89 -7.02 7.88
C ASN A 3 -3.19 -7.33 9.21
N ALA A 4 -3.48 -8.47 9.84
CA ALA A 4 -2.82 -8.87 11.09
C ALA A 4 -1.30 -9.08 10.93
N GLY A 5 -0.86 -9.55 9.77
CA GLY A 5 0.57 -9.67 9.48
C GLY A 5 1.22 -8.31 9.20
N ALA A 6 0.50 -7.38 8.57
CA ALA A 6 0.96 -6.00 8.41
C ALA A 6 1.12 -5.30 9.78
N GLN A 7 0.19 -5.53 10.71
CA GLN A 7 0.28 -5.06 12.09
C GLN A 7 1.49 -5.65 12.84
N ALA A 8 1.74 -6.96 12.71
CA ALA A 8 2.92 -7.58 13.30
C ALA A 8 4.24 -7.00 12.74
N LEU A 9 4.24 -6.62 11.46
CA LEU A 9 5.37 -5.96 10.82
C LEU A 9 5.52 -4.50 11.27
N ALA A 10 4.42 -3.80 11.54
CA ALA A 10 4.45 -2.44 12.08
C ALA A 10 5.11 -2.37 13.46
N ALA A 11 5.02 -3.44 14.27
CA ALA A 11 5.72 -3.54 15.55
C ALA A 11 7.26 -3.45 15.43
N LEU A 12 7.81 -3.66 14.23
CA LEU A 12 9.24 -3.46 13.97
C LEU A 12 9.68 -2.00 14.14
N LYS A 13 8.75 -1.04 14.28
CA LYS A 13 9.07 0.35 14.61
C LYS A 13 9.85 0.49 15.94
N GLU A 14 9.65 -0.44 16.86
CA GLU A 14 10.33 -0.43 18.16
C GLU A 14 11.74 -1.03 18.10
N ALA A 15 12.13 -1.64 16.97
CA ALA A 15 13.42 -2.28 16.83
C ALA A 15 14.56 -1.24 16.81
N PRO A 16 15.43 -1.19 17.84
CA PRO A 16 16.41 -0.10 18.01
C PRO A 16 17.62 -0.20 17.06
N SER A 17 17.70 -1.23 16.24
CA SER A 17 18.76 -1.52 15.29
C SER A 17 18.26 -1.68 13.85
N LEU A 18 16.99 -1.38 13.58
CA LEU A 18 16.42 -1.50 12.25
C LEU A 18 16.77 -0.26 11.41
N HIS A 19 17.71 -0.43 10.50
CA HIS A 19 18.18 0.65 9.61
C HIS A 19 17.51 0.61 8.24
N THR A 20 17.21 -0.59 7.75
CA THR A 20 16.64 -0.84 6.44
C THR A 20 15.58 -1.92 6.56
N LEU A 21 14.42 -1.70 5.94
CA LEU A 21 13.32 -2.65 5.93
C LEU A 21 12.81 -2.87 4.52
N HIS A 22 12.84 -4.13 4.07
CA HIS A 22 12.33 -4.55 2.77
C HIS A 22 11.13 -5.45 2.99
N LEU A 23 9.98 -5.03 2.48
CA LEU A 23 8.70 -5.67 2.67
C LEU A 23 8.05 -5.93 1.32
N ASN A 24 8.09 -7.19 0.91
CA ASN A 24 7.36 -7.66 -0.26
C ASN A 24 6.03 -8.29 0.17
N LEU A 25 4.97 -7.51 0.03
CA LEU A 25 3.59 -7.86 0.31
C LEU A 25 2.76 -7.88 -0.98
N MET A 26 3.40 -8.11 -2.14
CA MET A 26 2.66 -8.26 -3.38
C MET A 26 1.70 -9.45 -3.28
N CYS A 27 0.50 -9.31 -3.84
CA CYS A 27 -0.53 -10.35 -3.79
C CYS A 27 -0.99 -10.72 -2.36
N ALA A 28 -0.69 -9.87 -1.37
CA ALA A 28 -1.14 -10.07 0.00
C ALA A 28 -2.56 -9.52 0.22
N LYS A 29 -3.29 -10.08 1.19
CA LYS A 29 -4.62 -9.58 1.61
C LYS A 29 -4.48 -8.42 2.59
N VAL A 30 -3.68 -7.43 2.21
CA VAL A 30 -3.47 -6.19 2.95
C VAL A 30 -4.41 -5.15 2.37
N GLY A 31 -5.29 -4.63 3.22
CA GLY A 31 -6.18 -3.51 2.88
C GLY A 31 -5.73 -2.22 3.56
N ASP A 32 -6.61 -1.22 3.56
CA ASP A 32 -6.34 0.10 4.14
C ASP A 32 -5.89 0.03 5.61
N ALA A 33 -6.56 -0.76 6.43
CA ALA A 33 -6.18 -0.94 7.84
C ALA A 33 -4.74 -1.49 7.99
N GLY A 34 -4.33 -2.43 7.12
CA GLY A 34 -2.96 -2.93 7.16
C GLY A 34 -1.94 -1.89 6.67
N ALA A 35 -2.30 -1.06 5.70
CA ALA A 35 -1.46 0.04 5.23
C ALA A 35 -1.32 1.16 6.29
N GLU A 36 -2.38 1.47 7.03
CA GLU A 36 -2.35 2.39 8.17
C GLU A 36 -1.41 1.91 9.28
N GLU A 37 -1.46 0.62 9.63
CA GLU A 37 -0.52 0.04 10.58
C GLU A 37 0.93 0.15 10.07
N LEU A 38 1.18 -0.18 8.79
CA LEU A 38 2.52 -0.03 8.20
C LEU A 38 3.01 1.42 8.20
N ALA A 39 2.12 2.42 8.14
CA ALA A 39 2.49 3.83 8.26
C ALA A 39 3.10 4.18 9.63
N ALA A 40 2.81 3.41 10.68
CA ALA A 40 3.43 3.59 12.00
C ALA A 40 4.96 3.35 12.01
N LEU A 41 5.51 2.72 10.97
CA LEU A 41 6.96 2.57 10.78
C LEU A 41 7.69 3.91 10.67
N ARG A 42 6.99 5.03 10.41
CA ARG A 42 7.57 6.39 10.48
C ARG A 42 8.18 6.72 11.84
N GLU A 43 7.70 6.08 12.91
CA GLU A 43 8.17 6.30 14.29
C GLU A 43 9.47 5.55 14.58
N ALA A 44 9.94 4.71 13.65
CA ALA A 44 11.14 3.91 13.85
C ALA A 44 12.38 4.82 13.96
N PRO A 45 13.09 4.81 15.12
CA PRO A 45 14.06 5.84 15.45
C PRO A 45 15.37 5.76 14.66
N LYS A 46 15.61 4.66 13.92
CA LYS A 46 16.81 4.44 13.12
C LYS A 46 16.53 3.94 11.70
N LEU A 47 15.26 3.93 11.27
CA LEU A 47 14.92 3.46 9.94
C LEU A 47 15.25 4.54 8.92
N HIS A 48 16.26 4.27 8.08
CA HIS A 48 16.74 5.18 7.05
C HIS A 48 16.20 4.81 5.67
N ALA A 49 15.92 3.53 5.43
CA ALA A 49 15.43 3.05 4.15
C ALA A 49 14.26 2.07 4.31
N LEU A 50 13.17 2.32 3.60
CA LEU A 50 11.96 1.50 3.59
C LEU A 50 11.56 1.18 2.15
N PHE A 51 11.46 -0.10 1.83
CA PHE A 51 11.02 -0.60 0.53
C PHE A 51 9.75 -1.42 0.74
N LEU A 52 8.63 -0.91 0.23
CA LEU A 52 7.30 -1.48 0.42
C LEU A 52 6.70 -1.84 -0.95
N TYR A 53 6.52 -3.13 -1.21
CA TYR A 53 5.86 -3.64 -2.41
C TYR A 53 4.48 -4.15 -2.03
N LEU A 54 3.45 -3.39 -2.36
CA LEU A 54 2.04 -3.66 -2.07
C LEU A 54 1.23 -3.89 -3.37
N GLY A 55 1.90 -4.34 -4.43
CA GLY A 55 1.23 -4.57 -5.71
C GLY A 55 0.18 -5.68 -5.63
N ALA A 56 -0.93 -5.54 -6.35
CA ALA A 56 -2.04 -6.50 -6.34
C ALA A 56 -2.59 -6.80 -4.91
N THR A 57 -2.72 -5.76 -4.08
CA THR A 57 -3.33 -5.82 -2.74
C THR A 57 -4.67 -5.07 -2.72
N GLU A 58 -5.37 -5.16 -1.59
CA GLU A 58 -6.67 -4.49 -1.37
C GLU A 58 -6.51 -3.07 -0.80
N VAL A 59 -5.31 -2.50 -0.87
CA VAL A 59 -5.06 -1.10 -0.46
C VAL A 59 -5.80 -0.16 -1.41
N GLY A 60 -6.53 0.79 -0.83
CA GLY A 60 -7.24 1.85 -1.52
C GLY A 60 -6.70 3.23 -1.16
N ASP A 61 -7.48 4.25 -1.46
CA ASP A 61 -7.09 5.66 -1.28
C ASP A 61 -6.75 6.02 0.16
N ALA A 62 -7.46 5.45 1.14
CA ALA A 62 -7.22 5.70 2.55
C ALA A 62 -5.86 5.14 2.98
N GLY A 63 -5.57 3.88 2.65
CA GLY A 63 -4.29 3.25 2.95
C GLY A 63 -3.12 3.93 2.23
N ALA A 64 -3.31 4.34 0.97
CA ALA A 64 -2.29 5.09 0.23
C ALA A 64 -1.97 6.45 0.87
N ARG A 65 -2.99 7.18 1.35
CA ARG A 65 -2.79 8.44 2.12
C ARG A 65 -2.08 8.20 3.44
N ALA A 66 -2.40 7.12 4.15
CA ALA A 66 -1.70 6.76 5.37
C ALA A 66 -0.22 6.47 5.09
N LEU A 67 0.08 5.70 4.05
CA LEU A 67 1.46 5.41 3.63
C LEU A 67 2.21 6.67 3.16
N ALA A 68 1.52 7.69 2.63
CA ALA A 68 2.16 8.96 2.30
C ALA A 68 2.74 9.66 3.55
N ALA A 69 2.19 9.43 4.74
CA ALA A 69 2.74 9.95 5.99
C ALA A 69 4.14 9.38 6.34
N LEU A 70 4.56 8.27 5.70
CA LEU A 70 5.94 7.77 5.82
C LEU A 70 6.95 8.74 5.20
N MET A 71 6.54 9.58 4.25
CA MET A 71 7.40 10.61 3.65
C MET A 71 7.73 11.74 4.64
N GLU A 72 6.91 11.92 5.68
CA GLU A 72 7.15 12.91 6.74
C GLU A 72 8.09 12.39 7.84
N ALA A 73 8.56 11.14 7.73
CA ALA A 73 9.45 10.55 8.71
C ALA A 73 10.83 11.26 8.69
N PRO A 74 11.27 11.90 9.78
CA PRO A 74 12.44 12.79 9.78
C PRO A 74 13.77 12.08 9.53
N LYS A 75 13.81 10.75 9.71
CA LYS A 75 15.01 9.92 9.54
C LYS A 75 14.97 9.02 8.32
N LEU A 76 13.84 8.96 7.63
CA LEU A 76 13.68 8.13 6.44
C LEU A 76 14.21 8.91 5.25
N HIS A 77 15.34 8.46 4.70
CA HIS A 77 15.96 9.08 3.54
C HIS A 77 15.50 8.43 2.23
N THR A 78 15.16 7.15 2.29
CA THR A 78 14.74 6.36 1.14
C THR A 78 13.39 5.72 1.43
N LEU A 79 12.37 6.11 0.68
CA LEU A 79 11.08 5.43 0.63
C LEU A 79 10.83 4.95 -0.80
N TYR A 80 10.74 3.64 -0.97
CA TYR A 80 10.25 3.03 -2.20
C TYR A 80 8.88 2.43 -1.92
N LEU A 81 7.86 2.90 -2.64
CA LEU A 81 6.49 2.43 -2.49
C LEU A 81 5.94 1.99 -3.86
N ASN A 82 5.55 0.73 -3.96
CA ASN A 82 4.90 0.19 -5.14
C ASN A 82 3.45 -0.20 -4.79
N LEU A 83 2.49 0.57 -5.31
CA LEU A 83 1.05 0.35 -5.19
C LEU A 83 0.42 -0.11 -6.53
N GLY A 84 1.21 -0.74 -7.42
CA GLY A 84 0.71 -1.15 -8.74
C GLY A 84 -0.44 -2.16 -8.64
N PHE A 85 -1.47 -2.05 -9.49
CA PHE A 85 -2.65 -2.94 -9.46
C PHE A 85 -3.38 -2.97 -8.10
N THR A 86 -3.46 -1.84 -7.40
CA THR A 86 -4.26 -1.67 -6.18
C THR A 86 -5.55 -0.91 -6.47
N SER A 87 -6.42 -0.74 -5.47
CA SER A 87 -7.68 0.01 -5.60
C SER A 87 -7.52 1.52 -5.38
N VAL A 88 -6.27 2.02 -5.46
CA VAL A 88 -5.96 3.44 -5.31
C VAL A 88 -6.40 4.19 -6.57
N SER A 89 -7.29 5.15 -6.39
CA SER A 89 -7.77 6.03 -7.44
C SER A 89 -6.67 7.00 -7.91
N ASN A 90 -6.73 7.39 -9.18
CA ASN A 90 -5.79 8.35 -9.77
C ASN A 90 -5.79 9.73 -9.06
N VAL A 91 -6.80 10.02 -8.24
CA VAL A 91 -6.90 11.24 -7.42
C VAL A 91 -5.80 11.31 -6.36
N VAL A 92 -5.39 10.18 -5.80
CA VAL A 92 -4.35 10.15 -4.75
C VAL A 92 -2.94 10.18 -5.34
N LEU A 93 -2.77 9.69 -6.57
CA LEU A 93 -1.49 9.72 -7.30
C LEU A 93 -1.24 11.07 -8.00
N GLY A 94 -2.27 11.91 -8.15
CA GLY A 94 -2.24 13.17 -8.89
C GLY A 94 -2.08 14.41 -7.99
N GLY A 95 -0.89 14.60 -7.43
CA GLY A 95 -0.52 15.85 -6.75
C GLY A 95 -0.29 17.06 -7.66
N THR A 96 -0.81 17.10 -8.90
CA THR A 96 -0.65 18.28 -9.78
C THR A 96 -1.95 18.65 -10.51
N GLN A 97 -2.24 19.95 -10.46
CA GLN A 97 -3.45 20.60 -10.96
C GLN A 97 -3.67 20.36 -12.46
N GLY A 98 -4.89 19.97 -12.82
CA GLY A 98 -5.38 19.94 -14.19
C GLY A 98 -6.88 20.19 -14.20
N ARG A 99 -7.26 21.44 -14.52
CA ARG A 99 -8.64 21.88 -14.71
C ARG A 99 -9.30 21.10 -15.87
N SER A 100 -10.63 20.92 -15.76
CA SER A 100 -11.61 20.49 -16.79
C SER A 100 -11.79 18.97 -16.93
N VAL A 101 -12.96 18.35 -16.92
CA VAL A 101 -14.39 18.72 -17.10
C VAL A 101 -15.29 17.69 -16.36
N PRO A 102 -16.59 17.96 -16.10
CA PRO A 102 -17.46 17.01 -15.40
C PRO A 102 -17.94 15.92 -16.36
N SER A 103 -17.65 14.66 -16.05
CA SER A 103 -18.23 13.53 -16.76
C SER A 103 -19.45 13.03 -15.99
N HIS A 104 -20.59 13.24 -16.63
CA HIS A 104 -21.90 12.70 -16.27
C HIS A 104 -21.87 11.25 -15.81
N ALA A 105 -22.81 10.96 -14.90
CA ALA A 105 -23.19 9.65 -14.42
C ALA A 105 -23.18 8.56 -15.50
N THR A 106 -22.67 7.39 -15.14
CA THR A 106 -23.19 6.13 -15.66
C THR A 106 -23.38 5.17 -14.50
N SER A 107 -24.65 4.80 -14.36
CA SER A 107 -25.21 3.79 -13.48
C SER A 107 -24.61 2.41 -13.75
N GLY A 108 -24.43 1.65 -12.67
CA GLY A 108 -24.58 0.20 -12.65
C GLY A 108 -23.38 -0.60 -13.13
N SER A 109 -22.84 -1.43 -12.23
CA SER A 109 -22.72 -2.89 -12.38
C SER A 109 -21.57 -3.40 -11.52
N ASP A 110 -21.87 -4.39 -10.68
CA ASP A 110 -20.96 -5.46 -10.25
C ASP A 110 -19.49 -5.08 -10.03
N VAL A 111 -19.17 -4.66 -8.80
CA VAL A 111 -17.82 -4.86 -8.27
C VAL A 111 -17.65 -6.36 -7.99
N ARG A 112 -17.36 -7.13 -9.04
CA ARG A 112 -16.65 -8.38 -8.89
C ARG A 112 -15.20 -8.00 -8.54
N PRO A 113 -14.61 -8.49 -7.44
CA PRO A 113 -13.21 -8.23 -7.16
C PRO A 113 -12.41 -8.86 -8.29
N SER A 114 -11.84 -7.99 -9.12
CA SER A 114 -11.16 -8.35 -10.35
C SER A 114 -9.80 -8.95 -9.99
N GLY A 115 -9.77 -10.28 -9.95
CA GLY A 115 -8.61 -11.16 -10.18
C GLY A 115 -7.22 -10.56 -9.92
N GLY A 116 -6.85 -10.37 -8.66
CA GLY A 116 -5.45 -10.30 -8.25
C GLY A 116 -4.97 -11.70 -7.90
N CYS A 117 -3.86 -12.14 -8.50
CA CYS A 117 -3.20 -13.44 -8.26
C CYS A 117 -3.91 -14.64 -8.88
N ARG A 118 -3.73 -14.84 -10.20
CA ARG A 118 -3.88 -16.18 -10.78
C ARG A 118 -2.87 -17.09 -10.09
N GLY A 119 -3.35 -18.02 -9.25
CA GLY A 119 -2.54 -19.17 -8.82
C GLY A 119 -2.06 -19.96 -10.05
N PRO A 120 -1.03 -20.82 -9.90
CA PRO A 120 -0.60 -21.68 -10.99
C PRO A 120 -1.84 -22.43 -11.48
N GLY A 121 -2.17 -22.27 -12.75
CA GLY A 121 -3.37 -22.86 -13.34
C GLY A 121 -3.37 -24.35 -13.10
N THR A 122 -4.29 -24.84 -12.27
CA THR A 122 -4.71 -26.24 -12.38
C THR A 122 -5.53 -26.34 -13.65
N GLY A 123 -4.83 -26.49 -14.78
CA GLY A 123 -5.42 -26.98 -16.01
C GLY A 123 -5.90 -28.41 -15.74
N GLY A 124 -7.21 -28.58 -15.65
CA GLY A 124 -7.84 -29.89 -15.70
C GLY A 124 -7.78 -30.45 -17.12
N THR A 125 -7.42 -31.72 -17.24
CA THR A 125 -8.31 -32.85 -17.57
C THR A 125 -7.57 -34.13 -17.24
#